data_AF-A0A1V5KR04-F1
#
_entry.id   AF-A0A1V5KR04-F1
#
_cell.length_a   1.000
_cell.length_b   1.000
_cell.length_c   1.000
_cell.angle_alpha   90.00
_cell.angle_beta   90.00
_cell.angle_gamma   90.00
#
_symmetry.space_group_name_H-M   'P 1'
#
loop_
_entity.id
_entity.type
_entity.pdbx_description
1 polymer ?
#
loop_
_entity_poly.entity_id
_entity_poly.type
_entity_poly.pdbx_seq_one_letter_code
_entity_poly.pdbx_strand_id
1 'polypeptide(L)' 'MDFLVERGGGAYILEVNTMPGMTATSLFPDAARAAGIEFPQLVDEIVKLALEK' A
#
# COMPACT_ATOMS: atom_id res chain seq x y z
N MET A 1 3.17 1.49 -4.76
CA MET A 1 3.72 1.26 -6.11
C MET A 1 2.69 1.85 -7.04
N ASP A 2 3.14 2.78 -7.84
CA ASP A 2 2.24 3.65 -8.58
C ASP A 2 2.42 3.35 -10.06
N PHE A 3 1.30 3.21 -10.77
CA PHE A 3 1.28 2.76 -12.15
C PHE A 3 0.56 3.78 -13.04
N LEU A 4 1.11 4.00 -14.23
CA LEU A 4 0.37 4.61 -15.34
C LEU A 4 -0.24 3.49 -16.17
N VAL A 5 -1.58 3.47 -16.28
CA VAL A 5 -2.30 2.45 -17.04
C VAL A 5 -2.84 3.08 -18.33
N GLU A 6 -2.43 2.53 -19.47
CA GLU A 6 -2.92 2.95 -20.79
C GLU A 6 -4.28 2.32 -21.09
N ARG A 7 -5.09 3.00 -21.91
CA ARG A 7 -6.40 2.50 -22.35
C ARG A 7 -6.32 1.15 -23.09
N GLY A 8 -5.18 0.83 -23.70
CA GLY A 8 -4.92 -0.43 -24.38
C GLY A 8 -4.52 -1.59 -23.45
N GLY A 9 -4.50 -1.37 -22.13
CA GLY A 9 -4.20 -2.40 -21.13
C GLY A 9 -2.73 -2.53 -20.72
N GLY A 10 -1.84 -1.69 -21.27
CA GLY A 10 -0.45 -1.58 -20.80
C GLY A 10 -0.37 -0.88 -19.45
N ALA A 11 0.57 -1.29 -18.59
CA ALA A 11 0.86 -0.61 -17.33
C ALA A 11 2.37 -0.35 -17.21
N TYR A 12 2.72 0.88 -16.84
CA TYR A 12 4.10 1.30 -16.60
C TYR A 12 4.29 1.63 -15.12
N ILE A 13 5.38 1.15 -14.53
CA ILE A 13 5.76 1.55 -13.17
C ILE A 13 6.23 3.00 -13.23
N LEU A 14 5.60 3.87 -12.45
CA LEU A 14 6.02 5.25 -12.27
C LEU A 14 7.03 5.35 -11.14
N GLU A 15 6.64 4.87 -9.96
CA GLU A 15 7.48 4.93 -8.77
C GLU A 15 7.18 3.83 -7.74
N VAL A 16 8.16 3.62 -6.87
CA VAL A 16 8.07 2.71 -5.74
C VAL A 16 8.24 3.50 -4.45
N ASN A 17 7.11 3.81 -3.81
CA ASN A 17 7.08 4.42 -2.49
C ASN A 17 7.47 3.40 -1.41
N THR A 18 8.72 3.44 -0.93
CA THR A 18 9.21 2.58 0.16
C THR A 18 8.65 2.99 1.53
N MET A 19 8.26 4.25 1.67
CA MET A 19 7.54 4.80 2.82
C MET A 19 6.25 5.47 2.33
N PRO A 20 5.15 4.72 2.20
CA PRO A 20 3.87 5.30 1.80
C PRO A 20 3.28 6.17 2.93
N GLY A 21 2.35 7.05 2.56
CA GLY A 21 1.55 7.79 3.54
C GLY A 21 0.71 6.85 4.41
N MET A 22 0.59 7.18 5.71
CA MET A 22 -0.09 6.37 6.73
C MET A 22 -1.23 7.12 7.46
N THR A 23 -1.70 8.25 6.92
CA THR A 23 -2.83 9.00 7.49
C THR A 23 -4.16 8.36 7.12
N ALA A 24 -5.25 8.77 7.78
CA ALA A 24 -6.59 8.24 7.54
C ALA A 24 -7.10 8.38 6.08
N THR A 25 -6.51 9.28 5.28
CA THR A 25 -6.86 9.50 3.87
C THR A 25 -5.71 9.13 2.93
N SER A 26 -4.73 8.34 3.40
CA SER A 26 -3.62 7.88 2.58
C SER A 26 -4.01 6.64 1.78
N LEU A 27 -3.52 6.54 0.54
CA LEU A 27 -3.87 5.47 -0.39
C LEU A 27 -3.48 4.07 0.10
N PHE A 28 -2.37 3.94 0.85
CA PHE A 28 -1.91 2.64 1.32
C PHE A 28 -2.83 2.04 2.41
N PRO A 29 -3.17 2.77 3.50
CA PRO A 29 -4.25 2.38 4.40
C PRO A 29 -5.60 2.15 3.72
N ASP A 30 -5.96 2.98 2.72
CA ASP A 30 -7.24 2.84 2.02
C ASP A 30 -7.30 1.56 1.17
N ALA A 31 -6.19 1.22 0.48
CA ALA A 31 -6.08 -0.02 -0.26
C ALA A 31 -6.13 -1.26 0.65
N ALA A 32 -5.48 -1.20 1.82
CA ALA A 32 -5.56 -2.27 2.82
C ALA A 32 -6.99 -2.48 3.32
N ARG A 33 -7.70 -1.38 3.62
CA ARG A 33 -9.11 -1.43 4.04
C ARG A 33 -10.02 -1.97 2.94
N ALA A 34 -9.79 -1.61 1.69
CA ALA A 34 -10.50 -2.19 0.54
C ALA A 34 -10.26 -3.70 0.39
N ALA A 35 -9.10 -4.19 0.84
CA ALA A 35 -8.78 -5.61 0.92
C ALA A 35 -9.28 -6.28 2.22
N GLY A 36 -10.02 -5.58 3.08
CA GLY A 36 -10.57 -6.09 4.34
C GLY A 36 -9.58 -6.10 5.51
N ILE A 37 -8.48 -5.36 5.41
CA ILE A 37 -7.47 -5.22 6.48
C ILE A 37 -7.67 -3.88 7.17
N GLU A 38 -8.06 -3.90 8.44
CA GLU A 38 -8.23 -2.69 9.24
C GLU A 38 -6.88 -2.07 9.60
N PHE A 39 -6.85 -0.75 9.80
CA PHE A 39 -5.61 -0.02 10.06
C PHE A 39 -4.78 -0.59 11.24
N PRO A 40 -5.36 -0.95 12.41
CA PRO A 40 -4.59 -1.57 13.48
C PRO A 40 -3.96 -2.91 13.08
N GLN A 41 -4.64 -3.72 12.26
CA GLN A 41 -4.11 -4.99 11.76
C GLN A 41 -2.97 -4.75 10.79
N LEU A 42 -3.10 -3.78 9.87
CA LEU A 42 -2.05 -3.39 8.95
C LEU A 42 -0.76 -2.99 9.70
N VAL A 43 -0.89 -2.18 10.76
CA VAL A 43 0.25 -1.77 11.59
C VAL A 43 0.87 -2.96 12.32
N ASP A 44 0.07 -3.84 12.89
CA ASP A 44 0.54 -5.05 13.58
C ASP A 44 1.35 -5.96 12.66
N GLU A 45 0.89 -6.18 11.42
CA GLU A 45 1.61 -6.96 10.42
C GLU A 45 2.95 -6.31 10.02
N ILE A 46 2.99 -4.99 9.84
CA ILE A 46 4.25 -4.27 9.55
C ILE A 46 5.25 -4.44 10.70
N VAL A 47 4.79 -4.34 11.95
CA VAL A 47 5.64 -4.52 13.14
C VAL A 47 6.15 -5.95 13.25
N LYS A 48 5.29 -6.96 13.06
CA LYS A 48 5.70 -8.38 13.04
C LYS A 48 6.77 -8.64 11.99
N LEU A 49 6.56 -8.19 10.75
CA LEU A 49 7.53 -8.34 9.66
C LEU A 49 8.86 -7.63 9.95
N ALA A 50 8.84 -6.52 10.69
CA ALA A 50 10.05 -5.84 11.12
C ALA A 50 10.82 -6.62 12.20
N LEU A 51 10.12 -7.39 13.04
CA LEU A 51 10.71 -8.23 14.10
C LEU A 51 11.18 -9.61 13.61
N GLU A 52 10.68 -10.08 12.47
CA GLU A 52 11.11 -11.34 11.83
C GLU A 52 12.51 -11.26 11.18
N LYS A 53 13.21 -10.13 11.32
CA LYS A 53 14.56 -9.89 10.79
C LYS A 53 15.63 -9.81 11.87
#